data_AF-A0AAN8IJX8-F1
#
_entry.id   AF-A0AAN8IJX8-F1
#
_cell.length_a   1.000
_cell.length_b   1.000
_cell.length_c   1.000
_cell.angle_alpha   90.00
_cell.angle_beta   90.00
_cell.angle_gamma   90.00
#
_symmetry.space_group_name_H-M   'P 1'
#
loop_
_entity.id
_entity.type
_entity.pdbx_description
1 polymer ?
#
loop_
_entity_poly.entity_id
_entity_poly.type
_entity_poly.pdbx_seq_one_letter_code
_entity_poly.pdbx_strand_id
1 'polypeptide(L)'
;GDSGGPLFQLNHKNKYALVGIASAGNLRCHARVHKRQDATFVNVKNYLDWICNHTGVCPIQQKGSHRGDGNLYKALMSNGKTKSPIEAAD
;
A
#
# COMPACT_ATOMS: atom_id res chain seq x y z
N GLY A 1 -15.65 -14.67 2.16
CA GLY A 1 -15.32 -13.30 2.61
C GLY A 1 -14.41 -12.68 1.58
N ASP A 2 -14.61 -11.41 1.30
CA ASP A 2 -13.82 -10.57 0.40
C ASP A 2 -12.73 -9.77 1.14
N SER A 3 -12.81 -9.67 2.47
CA SER A 3 -11.78 -9.08 3.34
C SER A 3 -10.39 -9.67 3.07
N GLY A 4 -9.40 -8.79 2.96
CA GLY A 4 -8.03 -9.12 2.53
C GLY A 4 -7.83 -9.20 1.01
N GLY A 5 -8.92 -9.17 0.23
CA GLY A 5 -8.89 -9.24 -1.22
C GLY A 5 -8.38 -7.97 -1.91
N PRO A 6 -7.98 -8.06 -3.18
CA PRO A 6 -7.39 -6.94 -3.91
C PRO A 6 -8.43 -5.97 -4.48
N LEU A 7 -8.12 -4.67 -4.43
CA LEU A 7 -8.72 -3.63 -5.28
C LEU A 7 -7.75 -3.29 -6.42
N PHE A 8 -8.20 -3.48 -7.66
CA PHE A 8 -7.42 -3.20 -8.86
C PHE A 8 -7.87 -1.93 -9.57
N GLN A 9 -6.93 -1.23 -10.20
CA GLN A 9 -7.18 -0.16 -11.15
C GLN A 9 -6.41 -0.41 -12.44
N LEU A 10 -7.01 -0.09 -13.60
CA LEU A 10 -6.30 -0.07 -14.87
C LEU A 10 -5.34 1.13 -14.92
N ASN A 11 -4.08 0.87 -15.25
CA ASN A 11 -3.10 1.93 -15.47
C ASN A 11 -3.07 2.39 -16.94
N HIS A 12 -2.28 3.43 -17.24
CA HIS A 12 -2.10 3.99 -18.58
C HIS A 12 -1.55 3.01 -19.64
N LYS A 13 -1.05 1.84 -19.21
CA LYS A 13 -0.59 0.76 -20.10
C LYS A 13 -1.61 -0.38 -20.20
N ASN A 14 -2.85 -0.15 -19.80
CA ASN A 14 -3.93 -1.16 -19.75
C ASN A 14 -3.57 -2.40 -18.92
N LYS A 15 -2.77 -2.24 -17.86
CA LYS A 15 -2.48 -3.31 -16.91
C LYS A 15 -3.22 -3.07 -15.60
N TYR A 16 -3.76 -4.13 -15.01
CA TYR A 16 -4.31 -4.09 -13.66
C TYR A 16 -3.19 -3.88 -12.64
N ALA A 17 -3.30 -2.82 -11.86
CA ALA A 17 -2.41 -2.51 -10.75
C ALA A 17 -3.18 -2.65 -9.44
N LEU A 18 -2.58 -3.32 -8.45
CA LEU A 18 -3.11 -3.39 -7.10
C LEU A 18 -2.97 -2.01 -6.43
N VAL A 19 -4.09 -1.44 -6.01
CA VAL A 19 -4.13 -0.10 -5.38
C VAL A 19 -4.67 -0.13 -3.95
N GLY A 20 -5.42 -1.17 -3.59
CA GLY A 20 -5.96 -1.31 -2.23
C GLY A 20 -6.17 -2.75 -1.79
N ILE A 21 -6.31 -2.93 -0.48
CA ILE A 21 -6.68 -4.20 0.17
C ILE A 21 -8.03 -4.01 0.88
N ALA A 22 -9.00 -4.87 0.58
CA ALA A 22 -10.32 -4.83 1.23
C ALA A 22 -10.16 -5.03 2.74
N SER A 23 -10.68 -4.12 3.54
CA SER A 23 -10.45 -4.14 5.00
C SER A 23 -11.76 -4.15 5.78
N ALA A 24 -12.65 -3.21 5.50
CA ALA A 24 -13.90 -3.07 6.20
C ALA A 24 -14.98 -2.56 5.25
N GLY A 25 -16.23 -2.60 5.69
CA GLY A 25 -17.31 -1.97 4.95
C GLY A 25 -18.61 -2.11 5.71
N ASN A 26 -19.53 -1.19 5.46
CA ASN A 26 -20.90 -1.33 5.92
C ASN A 26 -21.67 -2.19 4.91
N LEU A 27 -21.25 -3.45 4.81
CA LEU A 27 -21.78 -4.42 3.85
C LEU A 27 -22.82 -5.28 4.56
N ARG A 28 -24.04 -5.28 4.02
CA ARG A 28 -25.08 -6.23 4.45
C ARG A 28 -25.11 -7.39 3.46
N CYS A 29 -24.18 -8.34 3.63
CA CYS A 29 -23.94 -9.45 2.69
C CYS A 29 -25.16 -10.35 2.45
N HIS A 30 -26.16 -10.34 3.35
CA HIS A 30 -27.35 -11.19 3.29
C HIS A 30 -28.65 -10.45 2.96
N ALA A 31 -28.61 -9.12 2.87
CA ALA A 31 -29.81 -8.34 2.62
C ALA A 31 -29.80 -7.84 1.17
N ARG A 32 -30.93 -7.98 0.47
CA ARG A 32 -31.19 -7.27 -0.79
C ARG A 32 -31.38 -5.79 -0.47
N VAL A 33 -30.28 -5.09 -0.22
CA VAL A 33 -30.34 -3.67 0.16
C VAL A 33 -30.21 -2.83 -1.10
N HIS A 34 -31.23 -2.01 -1.38
CA HIS A 34 -31.18 -0.94 -2.37
C HIS A 34 -30.44 0.32 -1.87
N LYS A 35 -29.67 0.21 -0.77
CA LYS A 35 -28.91 1.33 -0.18
C LYS A 35 -27.45 1.25 -0.63
N ARG A 36 -26.82 2.42 -0.72
CA ARG A 36 -25.37 2.52 -0.97
C ARG A 36 -24.63 1.70 0.08
N GLN A 37 -23.80 0.79 -0.40
CA GLN A 37 -22.90 -0.02 0.41
C GLN A 37 -21.50 0.54 0.21
N ASP A 38 -20.81 0.79 1.32
CA ASP A 38 -19.49 1.38 1.29
C ASP A 38 -18.47 0.32 1.67
N ALA A 39 -17.49 0.12 0.78
CA ALA A 39 -16.32 -0.71 1.02
C ALA A 39 -15.11 0.20 1.25
N THR A 40 -14.34 -0.12 2.30
CA THR A 40 -13.13 0.58 2.70
C THR A 40 -11.91 -0.28 2.38
N PHE A 41 -10.93 0.35 1.74
CA PHE A 41 -9.72 -0.31 1.29
C PHE A 41 -8.50 0.38 1.90
N VAL A 42 -7.53 -0.40 2.38
CA VAL A 42 -6.22 0.10 2.79
C VAL A 42 -5.43 0.45 1.53
N ASN A 43 -4.93 1.69 1.43
CA ASN A 43 -4.12 2.14 0.29
C ASN A 43 -2.73 1.48 0.32
N VAL A 44 -2.43 0.65 -0.69
CA VAL A 44 -1.16 -0.09 -0.79
C VAL A 44 0.05 0.84 -0.87
N LYS A 45 -0.12 2.06 -1.42
CA LYS A 45 0.99 3.04 -1.53
C LYS A 45 1.58 3.42 -0.17
N ASN A 46 0.76 3.41 0.88
CA ASN A 46 1.21 3.76 2.24
C ASN A 46 2.12 2.70 2.86
N TYR A 47 2.21 1.51 2.25
CA TYR A 47 2.94 0.36 2.77
C TYR A 47 4.07 -0.11 1.84
N LEU A 48 4.44 0.67 0.83
CA LEU A 48 5.48 0.25 -0.14
C LEU A 48 6.84 -0.01 0.51
N ASP A 49 7.21 0.77 1.53
CA ASP A 49 8.47 0.55 2.27
C ASP A 49 8.42 -0.76 3.05
N TRP A 50 7.29 -1.03 3.72
CA TRP A 50 7.07 -2.30 4.42
C TRP A 50 7.11 -3.49 3.45
N ILE A 51 6.45 -3.38 2.29
CA ILE A 51 6.46 -4.41 1.24
C ILE A 51 7.90 -4.65 0.75
N CYS A 52 8.65 -3.58 0.43
CA CYS A 52 10.04 -3.67 -0.02
C CYS A 52 10.91 -4.37 1.04
N ASN A 53 10.78 -4.00 2.31
CA ASN A 53 11.55 -4.60 3.40
C ASN A 53 11.28 -6.10 3.59
N HIS A 54 10.03 -6.55 3.39
CA HIS A 54 9.65 -7.94 3.64
C HIS A 54 9.72 -8.85 2.41
N THR A 55 9.70 -8.28 1.21
CA THR A 55 9.67 -9.06 -0.05
C THR A 55 10.90 -8.86 -0.93
N GLY A 56 11.69 -7.80 -0.69
CA GLY A 56 12.76 -7.37 -1.59
C GLY A 56 12.26 -6.70 -2.89
N VAL A 57 10.94 -6.62 -3.11
CA VAL A 57 10.33 -5.97 -4.29
C VAL A 57 10.05 -4.51 -3.96
N CYS A 58 10.92 -3.62 -4.46
CA CYS A 58 10.88 -2.20 -4.12
C CYS A 58 10.28 -1.33 -5.23
N PRO A 59 9.70 -0.16 -4.90
CA PRO A 59 9.22 0.77 -5.91
C PRO A 59 10.31 1.16 -6.90
N ILE A 60 9.97 1.17 -8.19
CA ILE A 60 10.88 1.65 -9.23
C ILE A 60 11.04 3.16 -9.04
N GLN A 61 12.20 3.61 -8.55
CA GLN A 61 12.55 5.02 -8.52
C GLN A 61 12.52 5.56 -9.95
N GLN A 62 11.58 6.45 -10.27
CA GLN A 62 11.66 7.18 -11.52
C GLN A 62 12.84 8.15 -11.41
N LYS A 63 13.94 7.85 -12.10
CA LYS A 63 15.07 8.79 -12.26
C LYS A 63 14.53 10.05 -12.94
N GLY A 64 14.27 11.09 -12.15
CA GLY A 64 13.69 12.33 -12.66
C GLY A 64 13.42 13.40 -11.61
N SER A 65 14.39 13.73 -10.75
CA SER A 65 14.69 15.12 -10.33
C SER A 65 15.87 15.11 -9.37
N HIS A 66 16.95 15.82 -9.72
CA HIS A 66 18.07 16.06 -8.82
C HIS A 66 17.62 16.85 -7.59
N ARG A 67 17.60 16.20 -6.42
CA ARG A 67 18.14 16.71 -5.14
C ARG A 67 18.55 15.48 -4.32
N GLY A 68 19.81 15.47 -3.89
CA GLY A 68 20.55 14.25 -3.62
C GLY A 68 20.17 13.56 -2.33
N ASP A 69 19.44 12.44 -2.44
CA ASP A 69 19.16 11.54 -1.31
C ASP A 69 19.44 10.06 -1.64
N GLY A 70 20.30 9.79 -2.63
CA GLY A 70 20.79 8.42 -2.90
C GLY A 70 21.57 7.81 -1.73
N ASN A 71 21.99 8.65 -0.78
CA ASN A 71 22.64 8.22 0.46
C ASN A 71 21.67 7.98 1.61
N LEU A 72 20.42 8.48 1.58
CA LEU A 72 19.49 8.31 2.69
C LEU A 72 18.96 6.87 2.75
N TYR A 73 18.60 6.28 1.61
CA TYR A 73 18.11 4.90 1.59
C TYR A 73 19.22 3.89 1.95
N LYS A 74 20.45 4.13 1.48
CA LYS A 74 21.61 3.34 1.93
C LYS A 74 21.95 3.59 3.40
N ALA A 75 21.81 4.81 3.92
CA ALA A 75 22.03 5.11 5.33
C ALA A 75 20.97 4.49 6.24
N LEU A 76 19.70 4.49 5.83
CA LEU A 76 18.60 3.81 6.53
C LEU A 76 18.82 2.30 6.58
N MET A 77 19.22 1.69 5.45
CA MET A 77 19.52 0.26 5.37
C MET A 77 20.87 -0.13 6.00
N SER A 78 21.82 0.79 6.12
CA SER A 78 23.13 0.60 6.77
C SER A 78 23.06 0.72 8.28
N ASN A 79 22.10 1.47 8.83
CA ASN A 79 22.04 1.76 10.26
C ASN A 79 21.13 0.83 11.08
N GLY A 80 20.67 -0.30 10.53
CA GLY A 80 20.14 -1.45 11.28
C GLY A 80 19.07 -1.16 12.35
N LYS A 81 18.44 0.02 12.32
CA LYS A 81 17.52 0.52 13.36
C LYS A 81 16.60 1.57 12.75
N THR A 82 15.48 1.11 12.22
CA THR A 82 14.24 1.88 12.34
C THR A 82 13.12 0.90 12.55
N LYS A 83 12.60 0.89 13.78
CA LYS A 83 11.30 0.32 14.10
C LYS A 83 10.27 0.89 13.14
N SER A 84 9.29 0.08 12.74
CA SER A 84 8.22 0.51 11.86
C SER A 84 7.53 1.76 12.45
N PRO A 85 7.00 2.70 11.63
CA PRO A 85 6.24 3.86 12.12
C PRO A 85 5.02 3.51 12.96
N ILE A 86 4.66 2.23 13.06
CA ILE A 86 3.54 1.70 13.85
C ILE A 86 3.93 1.52 15.34
N GLU A 87 5.22 1.52 15.69
CA GLU A 87 5.67 1.43 17.10
C GLU A 87 5.85 2.79 17.79
N ALA A 88 5.43 3.89 17.16
CA ALA A 88 5.54 5.26 17.71
C ALA A 88 4.19 5.90 18.05
N ALA A 89 3.10 5.12 18.04
CA ALA A 89 1.76 5.55 18.42
C ALA A 89 1.24 4.64 19.54
N ASP A 90 1.81 4.82 20.72
CA ASP A 90 1.21 4.47 22.02
C ASP A 90 0.98 5.78 22.78
#